data_AF-A0A7Y5B6T3-F1
#
_entry.id   AF-A0A7Y5B6T3-F1
#
_cell.length_a   1.000
_cell.length_b   1.000
_cell.length_c   1.000
_cell.angle_alpha   90.00
_cell.angle_beta   90.00
_cell.angle_gamma   90.00
#
_symmetry.space_group_name_H-M   'P 1'
#
loop_
_entity.id
_entity.type
_entity.pdbx_description
1 polymer ?
#
loop_
_entity_poly.entity_id
_entity_poly.type
_entity_poly.pdbx_seq_one_letter_code
_entity_poly.pdbx_strand_id
1 'polypeptide(L)' 'MKTLCGFCGLELEEEQVAKACSGCGAFGGCKLVKCPRCGYEQAREPDWLKRIRSWFGSKAQHEPN' A
#
# COMPACT_ATOMS: atom_id res chain seq x y z
N MET A 1 0.62 -1.46 -7.67
CA MET A 1 -0.67 -0.76 -7.48
C MET A 1 -0.38 0.58 -6.81
N LYS A 2 -1.01 1.68 -7.28
CA LYS A 2 -0.92 2.99 -6.62
C LYS A 2 -1.70 2.93 -5.30
N THR A 3 -1.00 3.02 -4.18
CA THR A 3 -1.63 3.03 -2.84
C THR A 3 -1.63 4.47 -2.34
N LEU A 4 -2.78 5.08 -2.12
CA LEU A 4 -2.83 6.43 -1.54
C LEU A 4 -2.51 6.40 -0.05
N CYS A 5 -1.81 7.43 0.43
CA CYS A 5 -1.66 7.64 1.86
C CYS A 5 -2.98 8.14 2.44
N GLY A 6 -3.57 7.38 3.38
CA GLY A 6 -4.85 7.74 4.01
C GLY A 6 -4.79 9.02 4.86
N PHE A 7 -3.59 9.54 5.14
CA PHE A 7 -3.40 10.75 5.92
C PHE A 7 -3.11 11.98 5.06
N CYS A 8 -2.12 11.91 4.16
CA CYS A 8 -1.68 13.07 3.36
C CYS A 8 -2.12 13.04 1.89
N GLY A 9 -2.81 11.98 1.46
CA GLY A 9 -3.30 11.84 0.09
C GLY A 9 -2.20 11.63 -0.97
N LEU A 10 -0.96 11.37 -0.57
CA LEU A 10 0.13 11.08 -1.50
C LEU A 10 -0.09 9.74 -2.20
N GLU A 11 0.05 9.69 -3.52
CA GLU A 11 0.16 8.43 -4.26
C GLU A 11 1.49 7.75 -3.93
N LEU A 12 1.42 6.60 -3.26
CA LEU A 12 2.57 5.79 -2.89
C LEU A 12 2.79 4.74 -3.99
N GLU A 13 3.97 4.82 -4.61
CA GLU A 13 4.50 3.78 -5.47
C GLU A 13 5.20 2.69 -4.64
N GLU A 14 5.09 1.43 -5.08
CA GLU A 14 5.66 0.28 -4.34
C GLU A 14 7.17 0.41 -4.11
N GLU A 15 7.92 0.98 -5.08
CA GLU A 15 9.35 1.24 -4.92
C GLU A 15 9.64 2.28 -3.83
N GLN A 16 8.82 3.34 -3.73
CA GLN A 16 9.02 4.38 -2.72
C GLN A 16 8.71 3.86 -1.32
N VAL A 17 7.67 3.02 -1.21
CA VAL A 17 7.33 2.31 0.02
C VAL A 17 8.42 1.32 0.42
N ALA A 18 8.93 0.53 -0.54
CA ALA A 18 10.00 -0.43 -0.29
C ALA A 18 11.26 0.28 0.21
N LYS A 19 11.63 1.41 -0.40
CA LYS A 19 12.78 2.23 0.02
C LYS A 19 12.58 2.88 1.39
N ALA A 20 11.37 3.33 1.70
CA ALA A 20 11.04 3.90 3.01
C ALA A 20 11.08 2.84 4.12
N CYS A 21 10.53 1.65 3.85
CA CYS A 21 10.53 0.54 4.80
C CYS A 21 11.89 -0.18 4.90
N SER A 22 12.74 -0.16 3.86
CA SER A 22 14.09 -0.76 3.92
C SER A 22 15.02 -0.04 4.90
N GLY A 23 14.74 1.23 5.22
CA GLY A 23 15.44 1.96 6.28
C GLY A 23 14.88 1.69 7.69
N CYS A 24 13.73 1.02 7.80
CA CYS A 24 13.14 0.63 9.07
C CYS A 24 13.85 -0.65 9.55
N GLY A 25 14.52 -0.58 10.70
CA GLY A 25 15.25 -1.72 11.31
C GLY A 25 14.38 -2.91 11.73
N ALA A 26 13.10 -2.95 11.33
CA ALA A 26 12.23 -4.11 11.46
C ALA A 26 12.61 -5.16 10.41
N PHE A 27 13.70 -5.88 10.66
CA PHE A 27 14.18 -7.00 9.85
C PHE A 27 13.09 -8.09 9.72
N GLY A 28 12.35 -8.06 8.62
CA GLY A 28 11.60 -9.21 8.12
C GLY A 28 10.17 -9.42 8.64
N GLY A 29 9.60 -8.50 9.42
CA GLY A 29 8.30 -8.74 10.08
C GLY A 29 7.25 -7.62 10.03
N CYS A 30 7.61 -6.40 9.62
CA CYS A 30 6.67 -5.29 9.64
C CYS A 30 5.65 -5.41 8.49
N LYS A 31 4.37 -5.65 8.81
CA LYS A 31 3.25 -5.68 7.85
C LYS A 31 2.70 -4.27 7.55
N LEU A 32 3.44 -3.23 7.94
CA LEU A 32 3.07 -1.83 7.74
C LEU A 32 3.89 -1.22 6.60
N VAL A 33 3.30 -0.20 6.00
CA VAL A 33 3.83 0.64 4.94
C VAL A 33 3.95 2.05 5.48
N LYS A 34 5.16 2.62 5.44
CA LYS A 34 5.41 3.99 5.86
C LYS A 34 5.35 4.94 4.68
N CYS A 35 4.58 6.01 4.81
CA CYS A 35 4.55 7.09 3.84
C CYS A 35 5.88 7.86 3.86
N PRO A 36 6.61 7.97 2.73
CA PRO A 36 7.89 8.67 2.66
C PRO A 36 7.76 10.19 2.83
N ARG A 37 6.56 10.76 2.67
CA ARG A 37 6.32 12.20 2.78
C ARG A 37 5.92 12.64 4.18
N CYS A 38 4.87 12.03 4.76
CA CYS A 38 4.37 12.45 6.09
C CYS A 38 4.81 11.52 7.23
N GLY A 39 5.42 10.37 6.92
CA GLY A 39 5.83 9.39 7.92
C GLY A 39 4.70 8.54 8.49
N TYR A 40 3.45 8.71 8.03
CA TYR A 40 2.30 7.93 8.47
C TYR A 40 2.46 6.45 8.15
N GLU A 41 2.10 5.58 9.09
CA GLU A 41 2.21 4.12 8.96
C GLU A 41 0.83 3.53 8.73
N GLN A 42 0.68 2.79 7.63
CA GLN A 42 -0.58 2.17 7.21
C GLN A 42 -0.39 0.67 6.98
N ALA A 43 -1.41 -0.14 7.25
CA ALA A 43 -1.32 -1.58 7.04
C ALA A 43 -1.15 -1.89 5.54
N ARG A 44 -0.24 -2.80 5.21
CA ARG A 44 -0.11 -3.30 3.83
C ARG A 44 -1.34 -4.12 3.49
N GLU A 45 -1.90 -3.90 2.31
CA GLU A 45 -2.97 -4.76 1.81
C GLU A 45 -2.43 -6.18 1.61
N PRO A 46 -3.04 -7.20 2.24
CA PRO A 46 -2.52 -8.56 2.21
C PRO A 46 -2.85 -9.24 0.87
N ASP A 47 -1.97 -10.11 0.38
CA ASP A 47 -2.09 -10.72 -0.95
C ASP A 47 -3.33 -11.60 -1.15
N TRP A 48 -3.94 -12.09 -0.06
CA TRP A 48 -5.20 -12.85 -0.14
C TRP A 48 -6.39 -11.95 -0.50
N LEU A 49 -6.40 -10.69 -0.09
CA LEU A 49 -7.41 -9.70 -0.50
C LEU A 49 -7.33 -9.46 -2.02
N LYS A 50 -6.11 -9.44 -2.59
CA LYS A 50 -5.89 -9.36 -4.04
C LYS A 50 -6.49 -10.57 -4.77
N ARG A 51 -6.30 -11.78 -4.22
CA ARG A 51 -6.86 -13.02 -4.79
C ARG A 51 -8.39 -13.04 -4.72
N ILE A 52 -8.99 -12.61 -3.61
CA ILE A 52 -10.45 -12.52 -3.48
C ILE A 52 -11.02 -11.48 -4.45
N ARG A 53 -10.39 -10.31 -4.60
CA ARG A 53 -10.84 -9.31 -5.58
C ARG A 53 -10.75 -9.82 -7.01
N SER A 54 -9.76 -10.63 -7.35
CA SER A 54 -9.69 -11.31 -8.65
C SER A 54 -10.80 -12.35 -8.85
N TRP A 55 -11.28 -12.98 -7.78
CA TRP A 55 -12.31 -14.02 -7.83
C TRP A 55 -13.74 -13.46 -7.86
N PHE A 56 -13.97 -12.30 -7.23
CA PHE A 56 -15.26 -11.58 -7.21
C PHE A 56 -15.35 -10.39 -8.19
N GLY A 57 -14.35 -10.18 -9.05
CA GLY A 57 -14.05 -8.91 -9.71
C GLY A 57 -14.68 -8.62 -11.09
N SER A 58 -15.82 -9.19 -11.48
CA SER A 58 -16.44 -8.84 -12.77
C SER A 58 -17.23 -7.51 -12.80
N LYS A 59 -17.33 -6.73 -11.70
CA LYS A 59 -18.21 -5.51 -11.67
C LYS A 59 -17.76 -4.36 -10.74
N ALA A 60 -16.46 -4.02 -10.64
CA ALA A 60 -16.06 -2.81 -9.90
C ALA A 60 -14.77 -2.17 -10.41
N GLN A 61 -14.75 -1.79 -11.69
CA GLN A 61 -13.87 -0.74 -12.22
C GLN A 61 -14.69 0.56 -12.22
N HIS A 62 -14.78 1.23 -11.06
CA HIS A 62 -15.15 2.64 -11.01
C HIS A 62 -13.84 3.43 -11.02
N GLU A 63 -13.66 4.10 -12.15
CA GLU A 63 -12.66 5.07 -12.55
C GLU A 63 -12.54 6.22 -11.54
N PRO A 64 -11.33 6.55 -11.05
CA PRO A 64 -11.01 7.92 -10.67
C PRO A 64 -10.49 8.64 -11.92
N ASN A 65 -11.33 9.55 -12.43
CA ASN A 65 -11.12 10.60 -13.46
C ASN A 65 -9.67 10.84 -13.94
#